data_AF-A0A7D4SZP7-F1
#
_entry.id   AF-A0A7D4SZP7-F1
#
_cell.length_a   1.000
_cell.length_b   1.000
_cell.length_c   1.000
_cell.angle_alpha   90.00
_cell.angle_beta   90.00
_cell.angle_gamma   90.00
#
_symmetry.space_group_name_H-M   'P 1'
#
loop_
_entity.id
_entity.type
_entity.pdbx_description
1 polymer ?
#
loop_
_entity_poly.entity_id
_entity_poly.type
_entity_poly.pdbx_seq_one_letter_code
_entity_poly.pdbx_strand_id
1 'polypeptide(L)'
;MQEEKTVVAESASYDKAWYAEKFRGIHVLLVEDNKINQDVVKELLEHVNLIVSVADDGREAIDKILETKFDAVLMDVQMPVMDGYEATRLIRSDPRISKMVIIALTASAMNGDNTECLNVGMNDIVSKPIDPKRLYSTLSRWVTSSEKNIPTLCKVAKPLQISQEELIDILQGFDVKGATSRFNNDFLIYIKVLEKFLKLYDRDTVNFLQNMVDSGELESVQKLAATLKRTAKNIGAVEMQTVFEELESAAAGENLPITLSLLQKVTEVFLASRAHIEQAVLLKNREA
;
A
#
# COMPACT_ATOMS: atom_id res chain seq x y z
N MET A 1 -34.44 -20.50 35.34
CA MET A 1 -34.48 -20.58 33.87
C MET A 1 -34.01 -19.25 33.32
N GLN A 2 -32.70 -19.10 33.16
CA GLN A 2 -32.09 -18.00 32.42
C GLN A 2 -31.64 -18.61 31.09
N GLU A 3 -32.18 -18.12 29.98
CA GLU A 3 -31.72 -18.48 28.64
C GLU A 3 -30.37 -17.81 28.38
N GLU A 4 -29.34 -18.62 28.23
CA GLU A 4 -28.06 -18.22 27.64
C GLU A 4 -28.29 -17.79 26.20
N LYS A 5 -28.20 -16.49 25.94
CA LYS A 5 -27.95 -15.99 24.58
C LYS A 5 -26.49 -16.21 24.24
N THR A 6 -26.22 -17.36 23.63
CA THR A 6 -25.02 -17.60 22.83
C THR A 6 -24.98 -16.54 21.72
N VAL A 7 -24.16 -15.51 21.90
CA VAL A 7 -23.79 -14.60 20.82
C VAL A 7 -22.82 -15.36 19.94
N VAL A 8 -23.36 -15.98 18.90
CA VAL A 8 -22.58 -16.58 17.81
C VAL A 8 -21.80 -15.44 17.16
N ALA A 9 -20.47 -15.52 17.24
CA ALA A 9 -19.56 -14.62 16.52
C ALA A 9 -19.73 -14.84 15.02
N GLU A 10 -20.62 -14.05 14.43
CA GLU A 10 -20.85 -14.01 13.00
C GLU A 10 -19.56 -13.51 12.33
N SER A 11 -18.98 -14.36 11.50
CA SER A 11 -17.85 -14.02 10.64
C SER A 11 -18.15 -12.74 9.87
N ALA A 12 -17.48 -11.63 10.20
CA ALA A 12 -17.64 -10.36 9.51
C ALA A 12 -17.25 -10.53 8.03
N SER A 13 -18.27 -10.82 7.21
CA SER A 13 -18.19 -10.77 5.76
C SER A 13 -17.71 -9.39 5.36
N TYR A 14 -16.79 -9.33 4.40
CA TYR A 14 -16.34 -8.08 3.83
C TYR A 14 -17.49 -7.45 3.04
N ASP A 15 -18.29 -6.63 3.70
CA ASP A 15 -19.35 -5.86 3.06
C ASP A 15 -18.80 -4.52 2.60
N LYS A 16 -18.27 -4.50 1.37
CA LYS A 16 -17.78 -3.29 0.71
C LYS A 16 -18.83 -2.18 0.74
N ALA A 17 -20.11 -2.51 0.54
CA ALA A 17 -21.17 -1.51 0.49
C ALA A 17 -21.38 -0.85 1.85
N TRP A 18 -21.29 -1.63 2.93
CA TRP A 18 -21.33 -1.11 4.30
C TRP A 18 -20.19 -0.13 4.57
N TYR A 19 -18.95 -0.48 4.23
CA TYR A 19 -17.80 0.41 4.42
C TYR A 19 -17.90 1.66 3.55
N ALA A 20 -18.32 1.52 2.30
CA ALA A 20 -18.48 2.62 1.35
C ALA A 20 -19.55 3.63 1.78
N GLU A 21 -20.59 3.19 2.49
CA GLU A 21 -21.57 4.08 3.12
C GLU A 21 -21.00 4.72 4.39
N LYS A 22 -20.38 3.92 5.27
CA LYS A 22 -19.85 4.38 6.55
C LYS A 22 -18.73 5.42 6.42
N PHE A 23 -17.95 5.37 5.34
CA PHE A 23 -16.83 6.27 5.10
C PHE A 23 -17.16 7.44 4.17
N ARG A 24 -18.41 7.60 3.75
CA ARG A 24 -18.79 8.70 2.87
C ARG A 24 -18.49 10.05 3.53
N GLY A 25 -17.77 10.91 2.79
CA GLY A 25 -17.40 12.26 3.22
C GLY A 25 -16.26 12.30 4.25
N ILE A 26 -15.68 11.16 4.62
CA ILE A 26 -14.55 11.11 5.55
C ILE A 26 -13.26 11.41 4.81
N HIS A 27 -12.46 12.33 5.36
CA HIS A 27 -11.17 12.75 4.81
C HIS A 27 -10.02 12.24 5.66
N VAL A 28 -9.20 11.37 5.09
CA VAL A 28 -8.03 10.78 5.73
C VAL A 28 -6.74 11.31 5.12
N LEU A 29 -5.74 11.55 5.98
CA LEU A 29 -4.37 11.79 5.56
C LEU A 29 -3.58 10.48 5.64
N LEU A 30 -3.05 10.02 4.51
CA LEU A 30 -2.09 8.92 4.43
C LEU A 30 -0.66 9.49 4.46
N VAL A 31 0.18 9.00 5.36
CA VAL A 31 1.59 9.38 5.47
C VAL A 31 2.45 8.15 5.24
N GLU A 32 3.21 8.13 4.15
CA GLU A 32 4.00 6.98 3.69
C GLU A 32 5.08 7.50 2.75
N ASP A 33 6.33 7.06 2.87
CA ASP A 33 7.46 7.60 2.08
C ASP A 33 7.58 6.96 0.68
N ASN A 34 7.01 5.77 0.50
CA ASN A 34 7.05 5.04 -0.76
C ASN A 34 5.81 5.33 -1.63
N LYS A 35 6.00 5.96 -2.80
CA LYS A 35 4.93 6.31 -3.75
C LYS A 35 4.03 5.15 -4.17
N ILE A 36 4.55 3.92 -4.27
CA ILE A 36 3.74 2.75 -4.66
C ILE A 36 2.86 2.33 -3.51
N ASN A 37 3.40 2.32 -2.29
CA ASN A 37 2.59 2.04 -1.10
C ASN A 37 1.52 3.13 -0.92
N GLN A 38 1.86 4.40 -1.16
CA GLN A 38 0.86 5.48 -1.20
C GLN A 38 -0.27 5.16 -2.17
N ASP A 39 0.06 4.80 -3.40
CA ASP A 39 -0.89 4.51 -4.47
C ASP A 39 -1.77 3.29 -4.19
N VAL A 40 -1.19 2.25 -3.58
CA VAL A 40 -1.87 1.03 -3.15
C VAL A 40 -2.90 1.34 -2.05
N VAL A 41 -2.45 2.01 -1.00
CA VAL A 41 -3.30 2.30 0.17
C VAL A 41 -4.35 3.33 -0.18
N LYS A 42 -3.99 4.34 -0.97
CA LYS A 42 -4.94 5.33 -1.51
C LYS A 42 -6.04 4.65 -2.33
N GLU A 43 -5.69 3.73 -3.22
CA GLU A 43 -6.70 2.99 -4.00
C GLU A 43 -7.64 2.19 -3.11
N LEU A 44 -7.11 1.51 -2.08
CA LEU A 44 -7.92 0.78 -1.11
C LEU A 44 -8.92 1.69 -0.39
N LEU A 45 -8.44 2.83 0.11
CA LEU A 45 -9.28 3.79 0.84
C LEU A 45 -10.33 4.43 -0.06
N GLU A 46 -9.95 4.92 -1.24
CA GLU A 46 -10.87 5.54 -2.21
C GLU A 46 -11.92 4.54 -2.74
N HIS A 47 -11.57 3.25 -2.81
CA HIS A 47 -12.50 2.18 -3.19
C HIS A 47 -13.69 2.01 -2.23
N VAL A 48 -13.56 2.52 -1.00
CA VAL A 48 -14.64 2.60 -0.01
C VAL A 48 -15.06 4.05 0.26
N ASN A 49 -14.97 4.92 -0.75
CA ASN A 49 -15.43 6.32 -0.75
C ASN A 49 -14.75 7.27 0.25
N LEU A 50 -13.57 6.92 0.76
CA LEU A 50 -12.75 7.86 1.53
C LEU A 50 -12.16 8.93 0.61
N ILE A 51 -12.09 10.15 1.11
CA ILE A 51 -11.28 11.21 0.52
C ILE A 51 -9.88 11.05 1.10
N VAL A 52 -8.85 10.97 0.24
CA VAL A 52 -7.48 10.70 0.68
C VAL A 52 -6.54 11.82 0.24
N SER A 53 -5.91 12.46 1.20
CA SER A 53 -4.69 13.26 0.97
C SER A 53 -3.48 12.45 1.36
N VAL A 54 -2.33 12.77 0.77
CA VAL A 54 -1.08 12.03 0.96
C VAL A 54 0.01 12.98 1.44
N ALA A 55 0.87 12.55 2.36
CA ALA A 55 2.11 13.21 2.74
C ALA A 55 3.27 12.20 2.65
N ASP A 56 4.45 12.70 2.28
CA ASP A 56 5.65 11.89 2.02
C ASP A 56 6.47 11.65 3.28
N ASP A 57 6.30 12.47 4.32
CA ASP A 57 6.96 12.31 5.62
C ASP A 57 6.16 12.91 6.78
N GLY A 58 6.67 12.74 8.01
CA GLY A 58 6.05 13.25 9.22
C GLY A 58 5.95 14.78 9.30
N ARG A 59 6.85 15.52 8.63
CA ARG A 59 6.86 16.98 8.64
C ARG A 59 5.75 17.53 7.75
N GLU A 60 5.67 17.04 6.52
CA GLU A 60 4.60 17.40 5.59
C GLU A 60 3.22 17.04 6.18
N ALA A 61 3.14 15.92 6.91
CA ALA A 61 1.91 15.54 7.60
C ALA A 61 1.45 16.59 8.62
N ILE A 62 2.35 17.09 9.48
CA ILE A 62 2.05 18.14 10.46
C ILE A 62 1.58 19.42 9.76
N ASP A 63 2.32 19.86 8.73
CA ASP A 63 1.99 21.07 7.98
C ASP A 63 0.58 20.96 7.36
N LYS A 64 0.24 19.80 6.76
CA LYS A 64 -1.10 19.55 6.21
C LYS A 64 -2.20 19.52 7.27
N ILE A 65 -1.97 18.88 8.42
CA ILE A 65 -2.96 18.79 9.51
C ILE A 65 -3.27 20.18 10.08
N LEU A 66 -2.32 21.12 10.05
CA LEU A 66 -2.52 22.51 10.49
C LEU A 66 -3.33 23.34 9.49
N GLU A 67 -3.23 23.03 8.20
CA GLU A 67 -3.92 23.77 7.13
C GLU A 67 -5.30 23.21 6.80
N THR A 68 -5.45 21.88 6.85
CA THR A 68 -6.63 21.14 6.41
C THR A 68 -7.14 20.25 7.53
N LYS A 69 -8.46 20.19 7.68
CA LYS A 69 -9.09 19.30 8.65
C LYS A 69 -9.16 17.87 8.10
N PHE A 70 -8.62 16.92 8.85
CA PHE A 70 -8.75 15.49 8.60
C PHE A 70 -9.54 14.81 9.72
N ASP A 71 -10.21 13.72 9.40
CA ASP A 71 -10.93 12.88 10.37
C ASP A 71 -10.00 11.84 11.01
N ALA A 72 -8.98 11.39 10.28
CA ALA A 72 -7.92 10.52 10.78
C ALA A 72 -6.65 10.63 9.95
N VAL A 73 -5.54 10.21 10.56
CA VAL A 73 -4.23 10.05 9.92
C VAL A 73 -3.83 8.59 9.95
N LEU A 74 -3.46 8.03 8.81
CA LEU A 74 -2.79 6.74 8.70
C LEU A 74 -1.29 7.03 8.56
N MET A 75 -0.52 6.75 9.60
CA MET A 75 0.87 7.18 9.72
C MET A 75 1.81 5.99 9.61
N ASP A 76 2.66 5.92 8.58
CA ASP A 76 3.79 5.00 8.59
C ASP A 76 4.74 5.32 9.76
N VAL A 77 5.13 4.28 10.48
CA VAL A 77 6.03 4.43 11.61
C VAL A 77 7.47 4.69 11.15
N GLN A 78 7.89 4.04 10.06
CA GLN A 78 9.27 4.08 9.59
C GLN A 78 9.38 4.93 8.33
N MET A 79 9.83 6.18 8.48
CA MET A 79 10.03 7.11 7.37
C MET A 79 11.38 7.83 7.51
N PRO A 80 12.04 8.23 6.40
CA PRO A 80 13.20 9.09 6.44
C PRO A 80 12.84 10.50 6.92
N VAL A 81 13.84 11.27 7.36
CA VAL A 81 13.74 12.67 7.83
C VAL A 81 13.01 12.82 9.17
N MET A 82 11.71 12.51 9.23
CA MET A 82 10.89 12.53 10.44
C MET A 82 10.02 11.28 10.48
N ASP A 83 10.28 10.42 11.46
CA ASP A 83 9.54 9.18 11.64
C ASP A 83 8.14 9.40 12.24
N GLY A 84 7.29 8.37 12.19
CA GLY A 84 5.92 8.46 12.68
C GLY A 84 5.81 8.69 14.19
N TYR A 85 6.81 8.27 14.98
CA TYR A 85 6.85 8.47 16.42
C TYR A 85 7.13 9.93 16.78
N GLU A 86 8.14 10.53 16.16
CA GLU A 86 8.48 11.94 16.29
C GLU A 86 7.33 12.83 15.82
N ALA A 87 6.77 12.55 14.64
CA ALA A 87 5.61 13.27 14.13
C ALA A 87 4.43 13.22 15.11
N THR A 88 4.13 12.03 15.66
CA THR A 88 3.06 11.86 16.65
C THR A 88 3.33 12.66 17.92
N ARG A 89 4.56 12.64 18.46
CA ARG A 89 4.93 13.44 19.65
C ARG A 89 4.71 14.92 19.41
N LEU A 90 5.12 15.43 18.23
CA LEU A 90 4.91 16.82 17.86
C LEU A 90 3.41 17.16 17.74
N ILE A 91 2.62 16.34 17.05
CA ILE A 91 1.17 16.50 16.95
C ILE A 91 0.52 16.53 18.34
N ARG A 92 0.90 15.63 19.25
CA ARG A 92 0.36 15.57 20.61
C ARG A 92 0.75 16.76 21.47
N SER A 93 1.92 17.36 21.24
CA SER A 93 2.39 18.55 21.96
C SER A 93 1.73 19.85 21.50
N ASP A 94 1.17 19.90 20.29
CA ASP A 94 0.47 21.08 19.76
C ASP A 94 -1.02 21.04 20.15
N PRO A 95 -1.52 21.96 21.00
CA PRO A 95 -2.91 21.96 21.43
C PRO A 95 -3.93 22.02 20.30
N ARG A 96 -3.58 22.62 19.15
CA ARG A 96 -4.47 22.79 17.99
C ARG A 96 -4.84 21.46 17.35
N ILE A 97 -3.91 20.50 17.38
CA ILE A 97 -4.01 19.23 16.63
C ILE A 97 -3.78 18.00 17.52
N SER A 98 -3.55 18.20 18.83
CA SER A 98 -3.30 17.16 19.84
C SER A 98 -4.35 16.04 19.87
N LYS A 99 -5.59 16.31 19.45
CA LYS A 99 -6.68 15.32 19.42
C LYS A 99 -6.81 14.55 18.10
N MET A 100 -5.94 14.82 17.12
CA MET A 100 -5.99 14.14 15.82
C MET A 100 -5.92 12.63 16.01
N VAL A 101 -6.85 11.89 15.40
CA VAL A 101 -6.80 10.43 15.41
C VAL A 101 -5.62 9.99 14.53
N ILE A 102 -4.67 9.26 15.12
CA ILE A 102 -3.51 8.74 14.41
C ILE A 102 -3.51 7.22 14.53
N ILE A 103 -3.59 6.52 13.41
CA ILE A 103 -3.52 5.06 13.31
C ILE A 103 -2.17 4.71 12.69
N ALA A 104 -1.36 3.94 13.42
CA ALA A 104 -0.04 3.52 12.98
C ALA A 104 -0.13 2.48 11.86
N LEU A 105 0.72 2.60 10.84
CA LEU A 105 1.01 1.55 9.87
C LEU A 105 2.40 1.00 10.20
N THR A 106 2.51 -0.23 10.69
CA THR A 106 3.78 -0.80 11.19
C THR A 106 4.12 -2.15 10.56
N ALA A 107 5.39 -2.41 10.26
CA ALA A 107 5.87 -3.71 9.77
C ALA A 107 5.81 -4.83 10.83
N SER A 108 5.75 -4.49 12.12
CA SER A 108 5.64 -5.44 13.22
C SER A 108 4.54 -4.97 14.17
N ALA A 109 3.48 -5.78 14.28
CA ALA A 109 2.43 -5.61 15.28
C ALA A 109 2.59 -6.60 16.44
N MET A 110 3.80 -7.14 16.62
CA MET A 110 4.13 -7.94 17.79
C MET A 110 4.20 -7.06 19.05
N ASN A 111 4.04 -7.69 20.22
CA ASN A 111 3.69 -7.03 21.48
C ASN A 111 4.59 -5.85 21.92
N GLY A 112 5.80 -5.69 21.37
CA GLY A 112 6.69 -4.55 21.66
C GLY A 112 6.24 -3.25 20.96
N ASP A 113 6.13 -3.27 19.64
CA ASP A 113 5.82 -2.07 18.83
C ASP A 113 4.42 -1.52 19.12
N ASN A 114 3.48 -2.41 19.50
CA ASN A 114 2.15 -1.98 19.91
C ASN A 114 2.18 -1.10 21.16
N THR A 115 3.07 -1.40 22.11
CA THR A 115 3.20 -0.59 23.33
C THR A 115 3.82 0.77 23.03
N GLU A 116 4.83 0.84 22.16
CA GLU A 116 5.47 2.10 21.81
C GLU A 116 4.55 3.05 21.04
N CYS A 117 3.80 2.54 20.06
CA CYS A 117 2.83 3.35 19.30
C CYS A 117 1.78 3.98 20.23
N LEU A 118 1.25 3.20 21.17
CA LEU A 118 0.28 3.69 22.15
C LEU A 118 0.93 4.68 23.14
N ASN A 119 2.17 4.43 23.57
CA ASN A 119 2.89 5.28 24.51
C ASN A 119 3.18 6.69 23.94
N VAL A 120 3.47 6.80 22.64
CA VAL A 120 3.63 8.12 21.99
C VAL A 120 2.30 8.81 21.71
N GLY A 121 1.17 8.13 21.94
CA GLY A 121 -0.17 8.68 21.83
C GLY A 121 -0.89 8.36 20.52
N MET A 122 -0.46 7.36 19.74
CA MET A 122 -1.26 6.86 18.61
C MET A 122 -2.51 6.15 19.13
N ASN A 123 -3.59 6.21 18.36
CA ASN A 123 -4.91 5.71 18.75
C ASN A 123 -5.06 4.20 18.49
N ASP A 124 -4.49 3.71 17.40
CA ASP A 124 -4.64 2.32 16.96
C ASP A 124 -3.53 1.93 15.98
N ILE A 125 -3.53 0.67 15.55
CA ILE A 125 -2.44 0.10 14.76
C ILE A 125 -2.99 -0.86 13.69
N VAL A 126 -2.44 -0.75 12.49
CA VAL A 126 -2.62 -1.69 11.38
C VAL A 126 -1.25 -2.22 10.98
N SER A 127 -1.10 -3.54 10.99
CA SER A 127 0.13 -4.19 10.54
C SER A 127 0.26 -4.12 9.02
N LYS A 128 1.47 -3.89 8.53
CA LYS A 128 1.90 -4.15 7.16
C LYS A 128 2.28 -5.64 7.03
N PRO A 129 2.00 -6.32 5.90
CA PRO A 129 1.28 -5.82 4.72
C PRO A 129 -0.18 -5.50 5.07
N ILE A 130 -0.70 -4.43 4.46
CA ILE A 130 -2.02 -3.89 4.80
C ILE A 130 -3.09 -4.86 4.34
N ASP A 131 -3.81 -5.43 5.32
CA ASP A 131 -5.05 -6.16 5.08
C ASP A 131 -6.22 -5.15 5.06
N PRO A 132 -6.98 -5.03 3.96
CA PRO A 132 -8.05 -4.06 3.87
C PRO A 132 -9.18 -4.33 4.87
N LYS A 133 -9.43 -5.59 5.28
CA LYS A 133 -10.44 -5.86 6.33
C LYS A 133 -10.02 -5.25 7.65
N ARG A 134 -8.75 -5.45 8.03
CA ARG A 134 -8.18 -4.89 9.25
C ARG A 134 -8.10 -3.37 9.17
N LEU A 135 -7.67 -2.81 8.04
CA LEU A 135 -7.62 -1.37 7.82
C LEU A 135 -9.01 -0.73 7.98
N TYR A 136 -10.02 -1.24 7.28
CA TYR A 136 -11.35 -0.66 7.30
C TYR A 136 -12.02 -0.85 8.66
N SER A 137 -11.93 -2.04 9.27
CA SER A 137 -12.49 -2.27 10.60
C SER A 137 -11.87 -1.35 11.64
N THR A 138 -10.53 -1.19 11.63
CA THR A 138 -9.81 -0.25 12.51
C THR A 138 -10.24 1.19 12.28
N LEU A 139 -10.17 1.69 11.04
CA LEU A 139 -10.54 3.07 10.72
C LEU A 139 -11.99 3.37 11.15
N SER A 140 -12.90 2.42 10.92
CA SER A 140 -14.33 2.56 11.24
C SER A 140 -14.65 2.64 12.74
N ARG A 141 -13.69 2.31 13.62
CA ARG A 141 -13.82 2.54 15.08
C ARG A 141 -13.59 4.01 15.45
N TRP A 142 -12.82 4.74 14.64
CA TRP A 142 -12.35 6.08 14.97
C TRP A 142 -13.04 7.18 14.16
N VAL A 143 -13.49 6.87 12.94
CA VAL A 143 -14.21 7.83 12.10
C VAL A 143 -15.71 7.53 12.11
N THR A 144 -16.52 8.58 12.07
CA THR A 144 -17.98 8.49 11.94
C THR A 144 -18.44 9.47 10.88
N SER A 145 -19.13 8.98 9.84
CA SER A 145 -19.66 9.87 8.79
C SER A 145 -20.60 10.90 9.43
N SER A 146 -20.31 12.18 9.20
CA SER A 146 -21.10 13.29 9.71
C SER A 146 -22.28 13.65 8.80
N GLU A 147 -22.34 13.11 7.58
CA GLU A 147 -23.30 13.53 6.55
C GLU A 147 -24.27 12.41 6.16
N LYS A 148 -25.49 12.44 6.73
CA LYS A 148 -26.59 11.53 6.39
C LYS A 148 -27.31 11.83 5.06
N ASN A 149 -26.79 12.71 4.20
CA ASN A 149 -27.59 13.32 3.11
C ASN A 149 -26.82 13.61 1.81
N ILE A 150 -25.87 12.76 1.41
CA ILE A 150 -25.32 12.80 0.04
C ILE A 150 -26.07 11.74 -0.80
N PRO A 151 -26.65 12.11 -1.96
CA PRO A 151 -27.32 11.16 -2.85
C PRO A 151 -26.38 10.03 -3.29
N THR A 152 -26.86 8.80 -3.23
CA THR A 152 -26.15 7.59 -3.63
C THR A 152 -25.86 7.60 -5.14
N LEU A 153 -24.71 8.12 -5.55
CA LEU A 153 -24.19 7.99 -6.91
C LEU A 153 -23.34 6.72 -7.06
N CYS A 154 -23.92 5.57 -6.75
CA CYS A 154 -23.36 4.30 -7.20
C CYS A 154 -24.28 3.74 -8.28
N LYS A 155 -24.04 4.14 -9.54
CA LYS A 155 -24.36 3.24 -10.65
C LYS A 155 -23.42 2.05 -10.49
N VAL A 156 -23.93 0.95 -9.97
CA VAL A 156 -23.22 -0.32 -9.96
C VAL A 156 -23.06 -0.71 -11.43
N ALA A 157 -21.93 -0.36 -12.03
CA ALA A 157 -21.50 -0.99 -13.27
C ALA A 157 -21.52 -2.50 -13.03
N LYS A 158 -21.99 -3.27 -14.00
CA LYS A 158 -21.98 -4.73 -13.93
C LYS A 158 -20.58 -5.16 -13.46
N PRO A 159 -20.45 -5.95 -12.38
CA PRO A 159 -19.14 -6.27 -11.85
C PRO A 159 -18.37 -6.98 -12.96
N LEU A 160 -17.22 -6.42 -13.35
CA LEU A 160 -16.28 -7.12 -14.22
C LEU A 160 -15.96 -8.46 -13.56
N GLN A 161 -16.33 -9.55 -14.21
CA GLN A 161 -16.06 -10.91 -13.74
C GLN A 161 -14.68 -11.32 -14.23
N ILE A 162 -13.65 -10.90 -13.51
CA ILE A 162 -12.30 -11.40 -13.69
C ILE A 162 -12.13 -12.59 -12.75
N SER A 163 -11.85 -13.78 -13.26
CA SER A 163 -11.60 -14.95 -12.42
C SER A 163 -10.14 -14.99 -11.94
N GLN A 164 -9.92 -15.66 -10.82
CA GLN A 164 -8.58 -15.84 -10.26
C GLN A 164 -7.70 -16.69 -11.20
N GLU A 165 -8.31 -17.70 -11.82
CA GLU A 165 -7.65 -18.61 -12.75
C GLU A 165 -7.18 -17.86 -14.01
N GLU A 166 -8.02 -16.98 -14.57
CA GLU A 166 -7.65 -16.17 -15.72
C GLU A 166 -6.46 -15.24 -15.40
N LEU A 167 -6.44 -14.64 -14.21
CA LEU A 167 -5.31 -13.82 -13.78
C LEU A 167 -4.03 -14.64 -13.55
N ILE A 168 -4.13 -15.84 -13.00
CA ILE A 168 -2.96 -16.73 -12.82
C ILE A 168 -2.37 -17.12 -14.17
N ASP A 169 -3.22 -17.40 -15.17
CA ASP A 169 -2.76 -17.78 -16.51
C ASP A 169 -2.06 -16.63 -17.24
N ILE A 170 -2.53 -15.40 -17.03
CA ILE A 170 -1.97 -14.18 -17.64
C ILE A 170 -0.70 -13.71 -16.91
N LEU A 171 -0.73 -13.67 -15.58
CA LEU A 171 0.35 -13.16 -14.73
C LEU A 171 1.35 -14.27 -14.38
N GLN A 172 1.95 -14.87 -15.40
CA GLN A 172 3.00 -15.87 -15.20
C GLN A 172 4.20 -15.26 -14.48
N GLY A 173 4.75 -15.97 -13.51
CA GLY A 173 5.81 -15.45 -12.61
C GLY A 173 5.29 -14.60 -11.44
N PHE A 174 3.96 -14.46 -11.28
CA PHE A 174 3.35 -13.76 -10.14
C PHE A 174 2.70 -14.71 -9.14
N ASP A 175 2.90 -14.44 -7.85
CA ASP A 175 2.07 -14.99 -6.78
C ASP A 175 0.75 -14.22 -6.71
N VAL A 176 -0.13 -14.48 -7.69
CA VAL A 176 -1.44 -13.83 -7.77
C VAL A 176 -2.24 -14.09 -6.50
N LYS A 177 -2.22 -15.31 -5.96
CA LYS A 177 -2.99 -15.66 -4.75
C LYS A 177 -2.54 -14.86 -3.53
N GLY A 178 -1.23 -14.82 -3.30
CA GLY A 178 -0.66 -14.05 -2.20
C GLY A 178 -0.86 -12.55 -2.39
N ALA A 179 -0.71 -12.03 -3.61
CA ALA A 179 -0.94 -10.63 -3.93
C ALA A 179 -2.42 -10.23 -3.75
N THR A 180 -3.37 -10.96 -4.34
CA THR A 180 -4.80 -10.65 -4.28
C THR A 180 -5.37 -10.80 -2.88
N SER A 181 -4.79 -11.66 -2.02
CA SER A 181 -5.19 -11.77 -0.62
C SER A 181 -5.07 -10.43 0.13
N ARG A 182 -4.07 -9.59 -0.23
CA ARG A 182 -3.88 -8.22 0.29
C ARG A 182 -4.92 -7.23 -0.22
N PHE A 183 -5.71 -7.63 -1.20
CA PHE A 183 -6.80 -6.86 -1.79
C PHE A 183 -8.16 -7.52 -1.53
N ASN A 184 -8.28 -8.43 -0.56
CA ASN A 184 -9.50 -9.21 -0.29
C ASN A 184 -10.05 -9.97 -1.51
N ASN A 185 -9.15 -10.41 -2.39
CA ASN A 185 -9.48 -10.99 -3.69
C ASN A 185 -10.29 -10.06 -4.61
N ASP A 186 -10.18 -8.74 -4.41
CA ASP A 186 -10.66 -7.74 -5.34
C ASP A 186 -9.66 -7.59 -6.49
N PHE A 187 -9.89 -8.38 -7.54
CA PHE A 187 -9.03 -8.44 -8.73
C PHE A 187 -8.94 -7.10 -9.48
N LEU A 188 -9.97 -6.26 -9.38
CA LEU A 188 -9.96 -4.96 -10.05
C LEU A 188 -9.00 -3.99 -9.36
N ILE A 189 -8.97 -3.96 -8.02
CA ILE A 189 -7.99 -3.18 -7.27
C ILE A 189 -6.58 -3.67 -7.58
N TYR A 190 -6.38 -4.99 -7.59
CA TYR A 190 -5.08 -5.56 -7.91
C TYR A 190 -4.58 -5.14 -9.30
N ILE A 191 -5.44 -5.21 -10.33
CA ILE A 191 -5.10 -4.75 -11.69
C ILE A 191 -4.77 -3.25 -11.72
N LYS A 192 -5.50 -2.41 -10.98
CA LYS A 192 -5.18 -0.98 -10.90
C LYS A 192 -3.81 -0.72 -10.25
N VAL A 193 -3.45 -1.48 -9.22
CA VAL A 193 -2.12 -1.40 -8.61
C VAL A 193 -1.04 -1.78 -9.61
N LEU A 194 -1.24 -2.87 -10.37
CA LEU A 194 -0.32 -3.27 -11.42
C LEU A 194 -0.20 -2.20 -12.53
N GLU A 195 -1.29 -1.55 -12.90
CA GLU A 195 -1.28 -0.43 -13.86
C GLU A 195 -0.47 0.77 -13.35
N LYS A 196 -0.59 1.12 -12.06
CA LYS A 196 0.22 2.19 -11.45
C LYS A 196 1.70 1.81 -11.44
N PHE A 197 2.02 0.55 -11.16
CA PHE A 197 3.39 0.03 -11.25
C PHE A 197 3.98 0.24 -12.66
N LEU A 198 3.23 -0.04 -13.73
CA LEU A 198 3.67 0.22 -15.11
C LEU A 198 4.00 1.70 -15.39
N LYS A 199 3.32 2.63 -14.71
CA LYS A 199 3.54 4.08 -14.89
C LYS A 199 4.76 4.56 -14.13
N LEU A 200 5.04 3.97 -12.96
CA LEU A 200 6.15 4.35 -12.11
C LEU A 200 7.47 3.72 -12.55
N TYR A 201 7.41 2.54 -13.18
CA TYR A 201 8.57 1.83 -13.67
C TYR A 201 8.40 1.54 -15.15
N ASP A 202 8.95 2.43 -15.96
CA ASP A 202 9.05 2.29 -17.40
C ASP A 202 10.45 1.78 -17.80
N ARG A 203 10.78 1.92 -19.09
CA ARG A 203 12.11 1.53 -19.60
C ARG A 203 13.23 2.39 -19.01
N ASP A 204 12.93 3.58 -18.51
CA ASP A 204 13.94 4.50 -18.00
C ASP A 204 14.48 4.05 -16.64
N THR A 205 13.72 3.27 -15.87
CA THR A 205 14.23 2.66 -14.62
C THR A 205 15.41 1.73 -14.89
N VAL A 206 15.31 0.90 -15.94
CA VAL A 206 16.39 -0.03 -16.32
C VAL A 206 17.59 0.75 -16.86
N ASN A 207 17.36 1.78 -17.68
CA ASN A 207 18.42 2.66 -18.17
C ASN A 207 19.13 3.39 -17.02
N PHE A 208 18.37 3.84 -16.02
CA PHE A 208 18.90 4.52 -14.84
C PHE A 208 19.77 3.57 -14.00
N LEU A 209 19.32 2.33 -13.78
CA LEU A 209 20.14 1.29 -13.16
C LEU A 209 21.43 1.01 -13.93
N GLN A 210 21.35 0.89 -15.26
CA GLN A 210 22.53 0.68 -16.11
C GLN A 210 23.53 1.82 -15.96
N ASN A 211 23.09 3.07 -16.05
CA ASN A 211 23.96 4.25 -15.92
C ASN A 211 24.66 4.31 -14.56
N MET A 212 23.98 3.95 -13.47
CA MET A 212 24.58 3.93 -12.13
C MET A 212 25.64 2.84 -12.00
N VAL A 213 25.40 1.64 -12.56
CA VAL A 213 26.41 0.57 -12.57
C VAL A 213 27.61 0.95 -13.43
N ASP A 214 27.38 1.53 -14.61
CA ASP A 214 28.44 2.00 -15.52
C ASP A 214 29.31 3.10 -14.87
N SER A 215 28.70 3.93 -14.01
CA SER A 215 29.38 4.99 -13.25
C SER A 215 30.05 4.49 -11.97
N GLY A 216 29.91 3.20 -11.64
CA GLY A 216 30.50 2.58 -10.44
C GLY A 216 29.78 2.94 -9.13
N GLU A 217 28.56 3.48 -9.18
CA GLU A 217 27.78 3.91 -8.02
C GLU A 217 27.07 2.73 -7.33
N LEU A 218 27.84 1.72 -6.89
CA LEU A 218 27.27 0.47 -6.37
C LEU A 218 26.40 0.65 -5.12
N GLU A 219 26.70 1.63 -4.26
CA GLU A 219 25.85 1.95 -3.11
C GLU A 219 24.46 2.45 -3.54
N SER A 220 24.39 3.31 -4.56
CA SER A 220 23.13 3.80 -5.13
C SER A 220 22.33 2.65 -5.76
N VAL A 221 23.02 1.77 -6.49
CA VAL A 221 22.43 0.56 -7.10
C VAL A 221 21.83 -0.34 -6.04
N GLN A 222 22.54 -0.58 -4.93
CA GLN A 222 22.04 -1.38 -3.81
C GLN A 222 20.75 -0.80 -3.23
N LYS A 223 20.71 0.51 -2.96
CA LYS A 223 19.53 1.18 -2.39
C LYS A 223 18.31 1.11 -3.32
N LEU A 224 18.52 1.32 -4.62
CA LEU A 224 17.44 1.21 -5.61
C LEU A 224 16.97 -0.24 -5.75
N ALA A 225 17.88 -1.20 -5.84
CA ALA A 225 17.56 -2.62 -5.91
C ALA A 225 16.74 -3.07 -4.69
N ALA A 226 17.08 -2.63 -3.48
CA ALA A 226 16.31 -2.91 -2.27
C ALA A 226 14.87 -2.34 -2.35
N THR A 227 14.71 -1.13 -2.87
CA THR A 227 13.39 -0.51 -3.09
C THR A 227 12.56 -1.26 -4.12
N LEU A 228 13.17 -1.64 -5.24
CA LEU A 228 12.54 -2.41 -6.31
C LEU A 228 12.16 -3.82 -5.86
N LYS A 229 13.01 -4.49 -5.09
CA LYS A 229 12.74 -5.78 -4.45
C LYS A 229 11.49 -5.73 -3.58
N ARG A 230 11.40 -4.72 -2.70
CA ARG A 230 10.24 -4.52 -1.82
C ARG A 230 8.96 -4.30 -2.63
N THR A 231 9.05 -3.52 -3.70
CA THR A 231 7.94 -3.25 -4.60
C THR A 231 7.47 -4.51 -5.32
N ALA A 232 8.39 -5.26 -5.92
CA ALA A 232 8.10 -6.51 -6.61
C ALA A 232 7.39 -7.52 -5.69
N LYS A 233 7.86 -7.64 -4.45
CA LYS A 233 7.21 -8.46 -3.41
C LYS A 233 5.77 -8.03 -3.12
N ASN A 234 5.52 -6.71 -3.06
CA ASN A 234 4.19 -6.17 -2.75
C ASN A 234 3.16 -6.56 -3.82
N ILE A 235 3.54 -6.43 -5.09
CA ILE A 235 2.69 -6.82 -6.24
C ILE A 235 2.73 -8.32 -6.56
N GLY A 236 3.52 -9.10 -5.82
CA GLY A 236 3.66 -10.55 -6.03
C GLY A 236 4.49 -10.92 -7.26
N ALA A 237 5.29 -10.03 -7.84
CA ALA A 237 6.19 -10.33 -8.95
C ALA A 237 7.42 -11.12 -8.45
N VAL A 238 7.28 -12.45 -8.36
CA VAL A 238 8.25 -13.33 -7.69
C VAL A 238 9.61 -13.30 -8.40
N GLU A 239 9.61 -13.45 -9.72
CA GLU A 239 10.85 -13.47 -10.50
C GLU A 239 11.60 -12.13 -10.41
N MET A 240 10.88 -11.01 -10.53
CA MET A 240 11.47 -9.68 -10.32
C MET A 240 12.08 -9.55 -8.93
N GLN A 241 11.35 -9.98 -7.89
CA GLN A 241 11.83 -9.90 -6.52
C GLN A 241 13.16 -10.65 -6.37
N THR A 242 13.26 -11.88 -6.91
CA THR A 242 14.48 -12.68 -6.87
C THR A 242 15.65 -11.98 -7.58
N VAL A 243 15.42 -11.43 -8.77
CA VAL A 243 16.50 -10.76 -9.51
C VAL A 243 16.96 -9.48 -8.81
N PHE A 244 16.05 -8.71 -8.22
CA PHE A 244 16.43 -7.53 -7.44
C PHE A 244 17.16 -7.89 -6.14
N GLU A 245 16.85 -9.03 -5.53
CA GLU A 245 17.58 -9.55 -4.37
C GLU A 245 19.01 -9.97 -4.73
N GLU A 246 19.19 -10.63 -5.89
CA GLU A 246 20.51 -10.95 -6.44
C GLU A 246 21.30 -9.67 -6.74
N LEU A 247 20.66 -8.66 -7.36
CA LEU A 247 21.29 -7.39 -7.72
C LEU A 247 21.72 -6.59 -6.48
N GLU A 248 20.85 -6.49 -5.48
CA GLU A 248 21.14 -5.85 -4.20
C GLU A 248 22.35 -6.51 -3.52
N SER A 249 22.39 -7.84 -3.50
CA SER A 249 23.48 -8.61 -2.89
C SER A 249 24.80 -8.42 -3.64
N ALA A 250 24.78 -8.42 -4.98
CA ALA A 250 25.96 -8.22 -5.81
C ALA A 250 26.54 -6.80 -5.66
N ALA A 251 25.67 -5.79 -5.61
CA ALA A 251 26.06 -4.40 -5.39
C ALA A 251 26.64 -4.19 -3.98
N ALA A 252 26.04 -4.80 -2.96
CA ALA A 252 26.54 -4.76 -1.58
C ALA A 252 27.92 -5.43 -1.41
N GLY A 253 28.20 -6.47 -2.21
CA GLY A 253 29.50 -7.16 -2.25
C GLY A 253 30.54 -6.48 -3.15
N GLU A 254 30.26 -5.29 -3.69
CA GLU A 254 31.11 -4.54 -4.62
C GLU A 254 31.54 -5.34 -5.87
N ASN A 255 30.74 -6.33 -6.28
CA ASN A 255 31.11 -7.25 -7.36
C ASN A 255 30.60 -6.75 -8.72
N LEU A 256 31.28 -5.75 -9.27
CA LEU A 256 30.91 -5.10 -10.53
C LEU A 256 30.67 -6.08 -11.71
N PRO A 257 31.51 -7.11 -11.95
CA PRO A 257 31.24 -8.09 -13.01
C PRO A 257 29.91 -8.84 -12.84
N ILE A 258 29.58 -9.26 -11.62
CA ILE A 258 28.31 -9.94 -11.33
C ILE A 258 27.15 -8.94 -11.49
N THR A 259 27.27 -7.73 -10.94
CA THR A 259 26.26 -6.67 -11.06
C THR A 259 25.94 -6.35 -12.52
N LEU A 260 26.95 -6.22 -13.38
CA LEU A 260 26.77 -6.03 -14.83
C LEU A 260 26.05 -7.21 -15.49
N SER A 261 26.41 -8.45 -15.14
CA SER A 261 25.73 -9.63 -15.67
C SER A 261 24.26 -9.72 -15.26
N LEU A 262 23.93 -9.25 -14.05
CA LEU A 262 22.57 -9.25 -13.53
C LEU A 262 21.68 -8.20 -14.19
N LEU A 263 22.23 -7.09 -14.70
CA LEU A 263 21.44 -6.07 -15.39
C LEU A 263 20.74 -6.58 -16.66
N GLN A 264 21.38 -7.50 -17.39
CA GLN A 264 20.72 -8.16 -18.51
C GLN A 264 19.51 -8.97 -18.04
N LYS A 265 19.68 -9.75 -16.97
CA LYS A 265 18.60 -10.55 -16.37
C LYS A 265 17.48 -9.66 -15.82
N VAL A 266 17.81 -8.54 -15.18
CA VAL A 266 16.84 -7.51 -14.73
C VAL A 266 16.01 -7.04 -15.91
N THR A 267 16.66 -6.67 -17.02
CA THR A 267 15.99 -6.16 -18.21
C THR A 267 15.01 -7.19 -18.78
N GLU A 268 15.45 -8.44 -18.92
CA GLU A 268 14.63 -9.53 -19.46
C GLU A 268 13.40 -9.81 -18.59
N VAL A 269 13.60 -10.01 -17.27
CA VAL A 269 12.52 -10.30 -16.32
C VAL A 269 11.54 -9.13 -16.20
N PHE A 270 12.07 -7.90 -16.21
CA PHE A 270 11.25 -6.69 -16.16
C PHE A 270 10.35 -6.58 -17.40
N LEU A 271 10.91 -6.74 -18.61
CA LEU A 271 10.14 -6.69 -19.86
C LEU A 271 9.08 -7.81 -19.94
N ALA A 272 9.43 -9.03 -19.54
CA ALA A 272 8.50 -10.16 -19.52
C ALA A 272 7.32 -9.89 -18.58
N SER A 273 7.62 -9.51 -17.34
CA SER A 273 6.59 -9.18 -16.34
C SER A 273 5.74 -7.98 -16.77
N ARG A 274 6.33 -6.98 -17.44
CA ARG A 274 5.60 -5.84 -17.98
C ARG A 274 4.55 -6.29 -19.00
N ALA A 275 4.90 -7.19 -19.90
CA ALA A 275 3.97 -7.73 -20.89
C ALA A 275 2.79 -8.47 -20.24
N HIS A 276 3.07 -9.27 -19.21
CA HIS A 276 2.03 -9.95 -18.42
C HIS A 276 1.09 -8.95 -17.73
N ILE A 277 1.64 -7.90 -17.12
CA ILE A 277 0.84 -6.84 -16.48
C ILE A 277 0.00 -6.09 -17.52
N GLU A 278 0.58 -5.70 -18.67
CA GLU A 278 -0.14 -5.03 -19.76
C GLU A 278 -1.35 -5.86 -20.21
N GLN A 279 -1.20 -7.18 -20.34
CA GLN A 279 -2.31 -8.09 -20.65
C GLN A 279 -3.38 -8.14 -19.55
N ALA A 280 -2.98 -8.19 -18.28
CA ALA A 280 -3.92 -8.17 -17.16
C ALA A 280 -4.69 -6.84 -17.10
N VAL A 281 -4.04 -5.72 -17.39
CA VAL A 281 -4.66 -4.39 -17.45
C VAL A 281 -5.71 -4.31 -18.56
N LEU A 282 -5.53 -5.01 -19.68
CA LEU A 282 -6.55 -5.07 -20.74
C LEU A 282 -7.85 -5.76 -20.30
N LEU A 283 -7.81 -6.63 -19.28
CA LEU A 283 -9.02 -7.28 -18.76
C LEU A 283 -10.02 -6.26 -18.22
N LYS A 284 -9.55 -5.13 -17.69
CA LYS A 284 -10.43 -4.06 -17.15
C LYS A 284 -11.30 -3.39 -18.22
N ASN A 285 -10.90 -3.51 -19.48
CA ASN A 285 -11.56 -2.89 -20.63
C ASN A 285 -12.45 -3.89 -21.40
N ARG A 286 -12.54 -5.16 -20.96
CA ARG A 286 -13.53 -6.08 -21.51
C ARG A 286 -14.91 -5.58 -21.09
N GLU A 287 -15.76 -5.34 -22.08
CA GLU A 287 -17.08 -4.71 -21.93
C GLU A 287 -17.90 -5.36 -20.79
N ALA A 288 -18.48 -4.52 -19.94
CA ALA A 288 -19.44 -4.90 -18.89
C ALA A 288 -20.83 -5.21 -19.49
#